data_AF-A0AAE0B661-F1
#
_entry.id   AF-A0AAE0B661-F1
#
_cell.length_a   1.000
_cell.length_b   1.000
_cell.length_c   1.000
_cell.angle_alpha   90.00
_cell.angle_beta   90.00
_cell.angle_gamma   90.00
#
_symmetry.space_group_name_H-M   'P 1'
#
loop_
_entity.id
_entity.type
_entity.pdbx_description
1 polymer ?
#
loop_
_entity_poly.entity_id
_entity_poly.type
_entity_poly.pdbx_seq_one_letter_code
_entity_poly.pdbx_strand_id
1 'polypeptide(L)'
;MEKTSRAGTRFWFLCGFLVASLLLCGAHADGEVKQVTDPRGNVNLSPFEQWRSASECLQNISTSCSNKYTLNETGWLNVTAADKVNFCSSGCSDHTYAVLTCIDQVKRDYKFINKATVQVLRNHIAYGCDYGFDGTTLVASNAKG
;
A
#
# COMPACT_ATOMS: atom_id res chain seq x y z
N MET A 1 47.90 2.09 -48.30
CA MET A 1 47.38 2.97 -47.22
C MET A 1 45.90 2.64 -47.04
N GLU A 2 45.55 2.46 -45.78
CA GLU A 2 44.44 1.69 -45.23
C GLU A 2 43.05 2.22 -45.64
N LYS A 3 42.16 1.33 -46.13
CA LYS A 3 40.74 1.67 -46.34
C LYS A 3 40.02 1.59 -45.00
N THR A 4 40.03 2.68 -44.24
CA THR A 4 39.26 2.77 -43.00
C THR A 4 37.77 2.81 -43.35
N SER A 5 37.07 1.73 -43.02
CA SER A 5 35.65 1.54 -43.34
C SER A 5 34.77 2.52 -42.55
N ARG A 6 34.12 3.44 -43.29
CA ARG A 6 33.12 4.41 -42.79
C ARG A 6 31.99 3.77 -41.98
N ALA A 7 31.75 2.47 -42.14
CA ALA A 7 30.77 1.71 -41.37
C ALA A 7 31.21 1.43 -39.93
N GLY A 8 32.49 1.14 -39.69
CA GLY A 8 33.03 0.85 -38.35
C GLY A 8 32.97 2.08 -37.44
N THR A 9 33.26 3.26 -37.99
CA THR A 9 33.19 4.53 -37.26
C THR A 9 31.76 4.87 -36.82
N ARG A 10 30.76 4.66 -37.69
CA ARG A 10 29.34 4.92 -37.36
C ARG A 10 28.81 3.95 -36.30
N PHE A 11 29.23 2.68 -36.37
CA PHE A 11 28.85 1.67 -35.38
C PHE A 11 29.46 2.00 -34.01
N TRP A 12 30.71 2.45 -33.99
CA TRP A 12 31.38 2.86 -32.75
C TRP A 12 30.73 4.08 -32.11
N PHE A 13 30.34 5.08 -32.89
CA PHE A 13 29.57 6.22 -32.39
C PHE A 13 28.18 5.84 -31.88
N LEU A 14 27.47 4.95 -32.59
CA LEU A 14 26.13 4.50 -32.16
C LEU A 14 26.18 3.67 -30.87
N CYS A 15 27.15 2.75 -30.75
CA CYS A 15 27.36 1.99 -29.52
C CYS A 15 27.81 2.90 -28.37
N GLY A 16 28.70 3.87 -28.62
CA GLY A 16 29.12 4.86 -27.63
C GLY A 16 27.95 5.72 -27.14
N PHE A 17 27.06 6.15 -28.04
CA PHE A 17 25.89 6.95 -27.70
C PHE A 17 24.83 6.13 -26.92
N LEU A 18 24.62 4.86 -27.29
CA LEU A 18 23.74 3.94 -26.57
C LEU A 18 24.24 3.66 -25.15
N VAL A 19 25.53 3.39 -24.98
CA VAL A 19 26.13 3.17 -23.65
C VAL A 19 26.07 4.45 -22.81
N ALA A 20 26.37 5.61 -23.38
CA ALA A 20 26.22 6.88 -22.69
C ALA A 20 24.77 7.16 -22.27
N SER A 21 23.80 6.86 -23.15
CA SER A 21 22.37 7.03 -22.84
C SER A 21 21.91 6.11 -21.71
N LEU A 22 22.37 4.85 -21.70
CA LEU A 22 22.07 3.90 -20.62
C LEU A 22 22.72 4.31 -19.29
N LEU A 23 23.94 4.84 -19.32
CA LEU A 23 24.64 5.33 -18.13
C LEU A 23 24.01 6.64 -17.60
N LEU A 24 23.47 7.49 -18.48
CA LEU A 24 22.75 8.71 -18.10
C LEU A 24 21.33 8.43 -17.58
N CYS A 25 20.65 7.38 -18.07
CA CYS A 25 19.38 6.91 -17.51
C CYS A 25 19.52 6.27 -16.12
N GLY A 26 20.74 5.84 -15.72
CA GLY A 26 21.01 5.27 -14.40
C GLY A 26 21.24 6.30 -13.28
N ALA A 27 21.34 7.60 -13.60
CA ALA A 27 21.83 8.63 -12.67
C ALA A 27 20.77 9.63 -12.18
N HIS A 28 19.49 9.24 -12.15
CA HIS A 28 18.43 9.99 -11.45
C HIS A 28 17.36 9.03 -10.93
N ALA A 29 17.76 8.21 -9.98
CA ALA A 29 16.85 7.80 -8.92
C ALA A 29 17.57 8.17 -7.62
N ASP A 30 17.65 9.46 -7.33
CA ASP A 30 17.80 9.93 -5.96
C ASP A 30 16.53 9.52 -5.21
N GLY A 31 16.51 8.24 -4.84
CA GLY A 31 15.46 7.62 -4.03
C GLY A 31 15.52 8.13 -2.60
N GLU A 32 15.46 9.44 -2.38
CA GLU A 32 14.79 9.96 -1.20
C GLU A 32 13.31 10.10 -1.54
N VAL A 33 12.58 8.99 -1.46
CA VAL A 33 11.14 9.07 -1.22
C VAL A 33 11.00 9.63 0.20
N LYS A 34 11.06 10.95 0.36
CA LYS A 34 10.61 11.60 1.59
C LYS A 34 9.10 11.45 1.66
N GLN A 35 8.62 10.31 2.14
CA GLN A 35 7.21 10.12 2.40
C GLN A 35 7.03 9.59 3.83
N VAL A 36 7.01 10.54 4.76
CA VAL A 36 5.90 10.64 5.71
C VAL A 36 5.57 12.13 5.82
N THR A 37 5.12 12.74 4.72
CA THR A 37 4.17 13.84 4.92
C THR A 37 2.90 13.14 5.40
N ASP A 38 2.29 13.61 6.49
CA ASP A 38 1.02 13.05 6.95
C ASP A 38 0.08 12.91 5.75
N PRO A 39 -0.42 11.69 5.39
CA PRO A 39 -1.26 11.49 4.21
C PRO A 39 -2.53 12.36 4.24
N ARG A 40 -2.88 12.88 5.42
CA ARG A 40 -4.00 13.77 5.70
C ARG A 40 -3.68 15.27 5.53
N GLY A 41 -2.45 15.61 5.14
CA GLY A 41 -1.94 16.99 5.11
C GLY A 41 -2.61 17.90 4.06
N ASN A 42 -3.33 17.33 3.09
CA ASN A 42 -4.10 18.08 2.10
C ASN A 42 -5.56 17.60 2.09
N VAL A 43 -6.50 18.54 2.28
CA VAL A 43 -7.95 18.27 2.33
C VAL A 43 -8.62 18.29 0.95
N ASN A 44 -7.91 18.73 -0.10
CA ASN A 44 -8.42 18.84 -1.46
C ASN A 44 -7.52 18.07 -2.44
N LEU A 45 -7.51 16.74 -2.26
CA LEU A 45 -6.73 15.82 -3.09
C LEU A 45 -7.45 15.53 -4.41
N SER A 46 -6.71 15.58 -5.51
CA SER A 46 -7.20 15.05 -6.79
C SER A 46 -7.46 13.53 -6.69
N PRO A 47 -8.27 12.93 -7.58
CA PRO A 47 -8.61 11.51 -7.49
C PRO A 47 -7.39 10.57 -7.43
N PHE A 48 -6.32 10.89 -8.16
CA PHE A 48 -5.08 10.10 -8.13
C PHE A 48 -4.34 10.24 -6.79
N GLU A 49 -4.28 11.46 -6.24
CA GLU A 49 -3.62 11.70 -4.96
C GLU A 49 -4.37 11.03 -3.80
N GLN A 50 -5.71 10.98 -3.84
CA GLN A 50 -6.51 10.23 -2.85
C GLN A 50 -6.12 8.76 -2.80
N TRP A 51 -5.93 8.12 -3.97
CA TRP A 51 -5.49 6.73 -4.05
C TRP A 51 -4.06 6.55 -3.54
N ARG A 52 -3.15 7.47 -3.90
CA ARG A 52 -1.77 7.47 -3.40
C ARG A 52 -1.74 7.60 -1.87
N SER A 53 -2.44 8.57 -1.30
CA SER A 53 -2.51 8.77 0.14
C SER A 53 -3.15 7.59 0.87
N ALA A 54 -4.17 6.95 0.29
CA ALA A 54 -4.74 5.73 0.86
C ALA A 54 -3.72 4.56 0.87
N SER A 55 -2.88 4.46 -0.17
CA SER A 55 -1.77 3.51 -0.21
C SER A 55 -0.69 3.81 0.84
N GLU A 56 -0.38 5.09 1.08
CA GLU A 56 0.51 5.52 2.15
C GLU A 56 -0.06 5.17 3.55
N CYS A 57 -1.37 5.32 3.76
CA CYS A 57 -2.00 4.89 5.00
C CYS A 57 -1.79 3.39 5.27
N LEU A 58 -1.90 2.54 4.24
CA LEU A 58 -1.68 1.09 4.36
C LEU A 58 -0.23 0.72 4.68
N GLN A 59 0.73 1.59 4.36
CA GLN A 59 2.14 1.39 4.70
C GLN A 59 2.46 1.73 6.16
N ASN A 60 1.49 2.22 6.93
CA ASN A 60 1.64 2.40 8.37
C ASN A 60 1.54 1.06 9.11
N ILE A 61 2.69 0.40 9.28
CA ILE A 61 2.82 -0.91 9.91
C ILE A 61 3.27 -0.75 11.37
N SER A 62 2.55 -1.38 12.30
CA SER A 62 2.96 -1.42 13.71
C SER A 62 4.03 -2.49 13.93
N THR A 63 5.15 -2.11 14.56
CA THR A 63 6.20 -3.04 14.97
C THR A 63 5.86 -3.84 16.23
N SER A 64 4.83 -3.43 16.99
CA SER A 64 4.34 -4.16 18.16
C SER A 64 3.36 -5.28 17.81
N CYS A 65 2.87 -5.30 16.56
CA CYS A 65 1.89 -6.25 16.08
C CYS A 65 2.53 -7.34 15.22
N SER A 66 1.99 -8.56 15.29
CA SER A 66 2.36 -9.60 14.34
C SER A 66 1.98 -9.16 12.92
N ASN A 67 2.85 -9.42 11.95
CA ASN A 67 2.62 -9.07 10.53
C ASN A 67 1.32 -9.66 9.96
N LYS A 68 0.80 -10.74 10.56
CA LYS A 68 -0.50 -11.29 10.16
C LYS A 68 -1.67 -10.35 10.45
N TYR A 69 -1.52 -9.42 11.39
CA TYR A 69 -2.50 -8.37 11.71
C TYR A 69 -2.26 -7.07 10.93
N THR A 70 -1.44 -7.09 9.88
CA THR A 70 -1.21 -5.91 9.04
C THR A 70 -2.29 -5.82 7.98
N LEU A 71 -3.03 -4.70 7.98
CA LEU A 71 -4.02 -4.41 6.96
C LEU A 71 -3.32 -4.12 5.62
N ASN A 72 -3.85 -4.68 4.53
CA ASN A 72 -3.38 -4.42 3.18
C ASN A 72 -4.58 -4.19 2.24
N GLU A 73 -4.31 -3.97 0.95
CA GLU A 73 -5.30 -3.70 -0.09
C GLU A 73 -6.31 -4.84 -0.30
N THR A 74 -6.00 -6.06 0.15
CA THR A 74 -6.92 -7.20 0.05
C THR A 74 -8.10 -7.10 1.02
N GLY A 75 -7.94 -6.35 2.12
CA GLY A 75 -9.00 -5.95 3.05
C GLY A 75 -9.09 -6.78 4.33
N TRP A 76 -8.96 -8.11 4.29
CA TRP A 76 -9.12 -8.94 5.50
C TRP A 76 -7.78 -9.37 6.11
N LEU A 77 -7.68 -9.23 7.44
CA LEU A 77 -6.48 -9.49 8.24
C LEU A 77 -6.29 -10.97 8.63
N ASN A 78 -7.13 -11.87 8.12
CA ASN A 78 -7.10 -13.30 8.45
C ASN A 78 -7.02 -13.60 9.97
N VAL A 79 -7.71 -12.78 10.79
CA VAL A 79 -7.75 -12.93 12.25
C VAL A 79 -8.68 -14.08 12.60
N THR A 80 -8.16 -15.09 13.30
CA THR A 80 -8.92 -16.28 13.68
C THR A 80 -9.54 -16.14 15.08
N ALA A 81 -10.42 -17.07 15.47
CA ALA A 81 -10.96 -17.12 16.82
C ALA A 81 -9.86 -17.15 17.91
N ALA A 82 -8.78 -17.89 17.65
CA ALA A 82 -7.63 -18.00 18.56
C ALA A 82 -6.85 -16.69 18.72
N ASP A 83 -6.99 -15.77 17.77
CA ASP A 83 -6.27 -14.51 17.73
C ASP A 83 -6.96 -13.40 18.52
N LYS A 84 -8.22 -13.58 18.93
CA LYS A 84 -9.06 -12.55 19.57
C LYS A 84 -8.30 -11.75 20.63
N VAL A 85 -7.74 -12.43 21.62
CA VAL A 85 -7.05 -11.77 22.75
C VAL A 85 -5.82 -11.00 22.26
N ASN A 86 -5.00 -11.64 21.42
CA ASN A 86 -3.77 -11.04 20.91
C ASN A 86 -4.01 -9.89 19.95
N PHE A 87 -5.13 -9.85 19.24
CA PHE A 87 -5.46 -8.77 18.30
C PHE A 87 -6.18 -7.61 19.01
N CYS A 88 -7.18 -7.91 19.84
CA CYS A 88 -8.08 -6.91 20.42
C CYS A 88 -7.55 -6.25 21.70
N SER A 89 -6.62 -6.89 22.42
CA SER A 89 -6.15 -6.39 23.72
C SER A 89 -4.70 -5.90 23.71
N SER A 90 -3.96 -6.09 22.63
CA SER A 90 -2.54 -5.71 22.49
C SER A 90 -2.32 -4.34 21.84
N GLY A 91 -3.39 -3.65 21.44
CA GLY A 91 -3.35 -2.41 20.65
C GLY A 91 -3.31 -2.63 19.13
N CYS A 92 -3.33 -3.87 18.63
CA CYS A 92 -3.34 -4.13 17.19
C CYS A 92 -4.67 -3.80 16.52
N SER A 93 -5.79 -3.99 17.20
CA SER A 93 -7.10 -3.49 16.77
C SER A 93 -7.10 -1.97 16.65
N ASP A 94 -6.58 -1.26 17.65
CA ASP A 94 -6.50 0.20 17.67
C ASP A 94 -5.61 0.74 16.55
N HIS A 95 -4.45 0.12 16.32
CA HIS A 95 -3.60 0.43 15.17
C HIS A 95 -4.34 0.23 13.85
N THR A 96 -5.03 -0.90 13.70
CA THR A 96 -5.84 -1.18 12.51
C THR A 96 -6.92 -0.12 12.30
N TYR A 97 -7.60 0.30 13.37
CA TYR A 97 -8.59 1.39 13.32
C TYR A 97 -7.97 2.73 12.93
N ALA A 98 -6.74 3.02 13.36
CA ALA A 98 -6.02 4.22 12.96
C ALA A 98 -5.71 4.20 11.45
N VAL A 99 -5.26 3.07 10.90
CA VAL A 99 -5.05 2.90 9.45
C VAL A 99 -6.35 3.07 8.68
N LEU A 100 -7.43 2.40 9.10
CA LEU A 100 -8.75 2.55 8.48
C LEU A 100 -9.25 3.99 8.51
N THR A 101 -8.97 4.72 9.58
CA THR A 101 -9.32 6.14 9.73
C THR A 101 -8.51 7.04 8.81
N CYS A 102 -7.22 6.76 8.63
CA CYS A 102 -6.39 7.44 7.64
C CYS A 102 -6.99 7.25 6.23
N ILE A 103 -7.30 6.02 5.81
CA ILE A 103 -7.87 5.72 4.48
C ILE A 103 -9.19 6.47 4.28
N ASP A 104 -10.10 6.41 5.25
CA ASP A 104 -11.41 7.07 5.18
C ASP A 104 -11.29 8.60 5.08
N GLN A 105 -10.29 9.20 5.75
CA GLN A 105 -10.06 10.64 5.68
C GLN A 105 -9.52 11.09 4.32
N VAL A 106 -8.67 10.30 3.67
CA VAL A 106 -8.05 10.65 2.38
C VAL A 106 -8.86 10.17 1.18
N LYS A 107 -9.69 9.14 1.34
CA LYS A 107 -10.55 8.56 0.29
C LYS A 107 -11.82 7.92 0.89
N ARG A 108 -12.89 8.71 0.99
CA ARG A 108 -14.19 8.30 1.59
C ARG A 108 -14.87 7.10 0.92
N ASP A 109 -14.69 6.95 -0.39
CA ASP A 109 -15.29 5.89 -1.22
C ASP A 109 -14.35 4.69 -1.42
N TYR A 110 -13.30 4.56 -0.60
CA TYR A 110 -12.33 3.47 -0.71
C TYR A 110 -13.00 2.10 -0.58
N LYS A 111 -12.65 1.21 -1.51
CA LYS A 111 -13.02 -0.21 -1.48
C LYS A 111 -11.76 -1.04 -1.61
N PHE A 112 -11.63 -2.01 -0.73
CA PHE A 112 -10.59 -3.03 -0.79
C PHE A 112 -10.83 -3.97 -1.98
N ILE A 113 -9.84 -4.79 -2.35
CA ILE A 113 -9.95 -5.74 -3.46
C ILE A 113 -11.10 -6.74 -3.22
N ASN A 114 -11.33 -7.15 -1.97
CA ASN A 114 -12.47 -7.98 -1.58
C ASN A 114 -13.83 -7.22 -1.62
N LYS A 115 -13.83 -5.97 -2.08
CA LYS A 115 -14.96 -5.03 -2.17
C LYS A 115 -15.53 -4.56 -0.82
N ALA A 116 -14.92 -4.91 0.30
CA ALA A 116 -15.31 -4.36 1.59
C ALA A 116 -15.08 -2.85 1.61
N THR A 117 -15.96 -2.11 2.29
CA THR A 117 -15.72 -0.70 2.62
C THR A 117 -14.95 -0.63 3.93
N VAL A 118 -14.37 0.54 4.22
CA VAL A 118 -13.76 0.81 5.53
C VAL A 118 -14.76 0.53 6.66
N GLN A 119 -16.03 0.95 6.51
CA GLN A 119 -17.05 0.75 7.54
C GLN A 119 -17.32 -0.75 7.81
N VAL A 120 -17.38 -1.57 6.76
CA VAL A 120 -17.56 -3.03 6.91
C VAL A 120 -16.43 -3.63 7.73
N LEU A 121 -15.17 -3.27 7.42
CA LEU A 121 -14.02 -3.78 8.20
C LEU A 121 -14.08 -3.32 9.66
N ARG A 122 -14.42 -2.05 9.91
CA ARG A 122 -14.58 -1.54 11.29
C ARG A 122 -15.63 -2.34 12.06
N ASN A 123 -16.80 -2.55 11.47
CA ASN A 123 -17.89 -3.29 12.10
C ASN A 123 -17.49 -4.74 12.39
N HIS A 124 -16.79 -5.39 11.46
CA HIS A 124 -16.37 -6.76 11.64
C HIS A 124 -15.27 -6.90 12.70
N ILE A 125 -14.32 -5.96 12.78
CA ILE A 125 -13.33 -5.91 13.87
C ILE A 125 -14.03 -5.71 15.21
N ALA A 126 -14.97 -4.76 15.31
CA ALA A 126 -15.72 -4.50 16.54
C ALA A 126 -16.48 -5.75 16.99
N TYR A 127 -17.24 -6.36 16.07
CA TYR A 127 -17.97 -7.60 16.35
C TYR A 127 -17.04 -8.74 16.79
N GLY A 128 -15.90 -8.91 16.10
CA GLY A 128 -14.91 -9.93 16.45
C GLY A 128 -14.24 -9.71 17.80
N CYS A 129 -14.01 -8.46 18.20
CA CYS A 129 -13.48 -8.14 19.52
C CYS A 129 -14.50 -8.29 20.65
N ASP A 130 -15.77 -7.94 20.41
CA ASP A 130 -16.82 -8.08 21.41
C ASP A 130 -17.26 -9.55 21.55
N TYR A 131 -17.70 -10.16 20.45
CA TYR A 131 -18.36 -11.47 20.44
C TYR A 131 -17.44 -12.63 20.03
N GLY A 132 -16.31 -12.32 19.37
CA GLY A 132 -15.36 -13.32 18.87
C GLY A 132 -15.33 -13.40 17.35
N PHE A 133 -14.16 -13.71 16.79
CA PHE A 133 -14.00 -13.97 15.36
C PHE A 133 -14.49 -15.40 15.05
N ASP A 134 -15.33 -15.53 14.04
CA ASP A 134 -15.82 -16.83 13.55
C ASP A 134 -14.83 -17.49 12.56
N GLY A 135 -13.73 -16.82 12.25
CA GLY A 135 -12.71 -17.28 11.30
C GLY A 135 -13.18 -17.22 9.83
N THR A 136 -14.30 -16.56 9.54
CA THR A 136 -14.78 -16.39 8.17
C THR A 136 -14.04 -15.25 7.48
N THR A 137 -13.63 -15.47 6.23
CA THR A 137 -13.06 -14.40 5.40
C THR A 137 -14.15 -13.44 4.97
N LEU A 138 -13.95 -12.15 5.20
CA LEU A 138 -14.78 -11.11 4.61
C LEU A 138 -14.64 -11.12 3.09
N VAL A 139 -15.66 -11.65 2.43
CA VAL A 139 -15.85 -11.56 0.98
C VAL A 139 -17.04 -10.64 0.67
N ALA A 140 -17.00 -10.00 -0.50
CA ALA A 140 -18.01 -9.05 -0.97
C ALA A 140 -19.47 -9.50 -0.76
N SER A 141 -19.75 -10.81 -0.84
CA SER A 141 -21.10 -11.39 -0.70
C SER A 141 -21.62 -11.41 0.75
N ASN A 142 -20.73 -11.43 1.74
CA ASN A 142 -21.07 -11.53 3.16
C ASN A 142 -20.97 -10.18 3.89
N ALA A 143 -20.36 -9.18 3.23
CA ALA A 143 -20.30 -7.79 3.65
C ALA A 143 -21.66 -7.10 3.41
N LYS A 144 -22.71 -7.50 4.12
CA LYS A 144 -23.93 -6.67 4.18
C LYS A 144 -23.63 -5.47 5.09
N GLY A 145 -23.60 -4.29 4.47
CA GLY A 145 -23.53 -3.00 5.14
C GLY A 145 -24.82 -2.70 5.90
#